data_AF-A0A947I049-F1
#
_entry.id   AF-A0A947I049-F1
#
_cell.length_a   1.000
_cell.length_b   1.000
_cell.length_c   1.000
_cell.angle_alpha   90.00
_cell.angle_beta   90.00
_cell.angle_gamma   90.00
#
_symmetry.space_group_name_H-M   'P 1'
#
loop_
_entity.id
_entity.type
_entity.pdbx_description
1 polymer ?
#
loop_
_entity_poly.entity_id
_entity_poly.type
_entity_poly.pdbx_seq_one_letter_code
_entity_poly.pdbx_strand_id
1 'polypeptide(L)'
;MVSSKRVTSAEVVARLLTMATLLWGALGPMQVLAQGADACFKDPRVQALIDQSKEIDECFASDQNKCLIEKMTVEEQRELNSQRLIPFDRSKDALFDQAIGVVTANTPEATGPSSGAGNEAGTGQRISRCHVLTSAHLFYTDTSVGVSGVELPPPAESDHFNIRFHFGQTCDAQLARNHVRGHIVFRMTREKQDFVCDRWANDNKCLERRFFGKSDAVIVKLKDYDKSIRQYFKVRSSPVSIPESDSRVSCWGFPEYNNQINLPKALSDQVLWHQLNAKIFPGRYDRGILTNAISYPGMSGGGCVSASAPQELIGLYSSGGSATGHAAILASAQTADERSLNFLTPLDHLAERYRAATGKRIEDLDKECD
;
A
#
# COMPACT_ATOMS: atom_id res chain seq x y z
N MET A 1 -41.63 -9.56 30.39
CA MET A 1 -41.38 -8.27 29.72
C MET A 1 -39.91 -7.92 29.92
N VAL A 2 -39.07 -8.12 28.90
CA VAL A 2 -37.65 -7.76 28.93
C VAL A 2 -37.51 -6.43 28.19
N SER A 3 -37.10 -5.39 28.92
CA SER A 3 -36.90 -4.05 28.39
C SER A 3 -35.59 -4.01 27.59
N SER A 4 -35.70 -4.07 26.27
CA SER A 4 -34.61 -3.81 25.34
C SER A 4 -34.32 -2.31 25.35
N LYS A 5 -33.25 -1.90 26.04
CA LYS A 5 -32.72 -0.53 25.91
C LYS A 5 -32.08 -0.40 24.54
N ARG A 6 -32.70 0.43 23.68
CA ARG A 6 -32.10 0.91 22.43
C ARG A 6 -30.94 1.84 22.80
N VAL A 7 -29.72 1.37 22.59
CA VAL A 7 -28.54 2.24 22.52
C VAL A 7 -28.64 3.03 21.22
N THR A 8 -28.66 4.35 21.31
CA THR A 8 -28.73 5.23 20.13
C THR A 8 -27.31 5.47 19.60
N SER A 9 -27.17 5.67 18.29
CA SER A 9 -25.89 5.91 17.60
C SER A 9 -25.09 7.09 18.19
N ALA A 10 -25.77 8.06 18.81
CA ALA A 10 -25.15 9.17 19.50
C ALA A 10 -24.38 8.76 20.78
N GLU A 11 -24.79 7.72 21.51
CA GLU A 11 -24.09 7.26 22.72
C GLU A 11 -22.78 6.52 22.40
N VAL A 12 -22.69 5.86 21.25
CA VAL A 12 -21.47 5.18 20.79
C VAL A 12 -20.43 6.22 20.33
N VAL A 13 -20.86 7.22 19.55
CA VAL A 13 -19.99 8.32 19.09
C VAL A 13 -19.52 9.19 20.25
N ALA A 14 -20.39 9.47 21.24
CA ALA A 14 -20.02 10.26 22.42
C ALA A 14 -19.02 9.54 23.34
N ARG A 15 -19.11 8.21 23.48
CA ARG A 15 -18.13 7.42 24.26
C ARG A 15 -16.75 7.39 23.59
N LEU A 16 -16.69 7.33 22.26
CA LEU A 16 -15.43 7.41 21.50
C LEU A 16 -14.78 8.80 21.61
N LEU A 17 -15.57 9.88 21.58
CA LEU A 17 -15.07 11.26 21.76
C LEU A 17 -14.49 11.53 23.16
N THR A 18 -14.99 10.86 24.20
CA THR A 18 -14.56 11.13 25.59
C THR A 18 -13.17 10.54 25.89
N MET A 19 -12.76 9.45 25.22
CA MET A 19 -11.40 8.89 25.37
C MET A 19 -10.33 9.74 24.68
N ALA A 20 -10.69 10.55 23.68
CA ALA A 20 -9.75 11.44 22.98
C ALA A 20 -9.31 12.65 23.84
N THR A 21 -10.10 13.06 24.82
CA THR A 21 -9.86 14.27 25.63
C THR A 21 -8.99 14.08 26.89
N LEU A 22 -8.59 12.85 27.24
CA LEU A 22 -7.84 12.57 28.49
C LEU A 22 -6.31 12.52 28.33
N LEU A 23 -5.76 12.85 27.15
CA LEU A 23 -4.32 12.72 26.84
C LEU A 23 -3.54 14.05 26.73
N TRP A 24 -4.10 15.16 27.23
CA TRP A 24 -3.50 16.50 27.08
C TRP A 24 -2.49 16.93 28.16
N GLY A 25 -1.99 16.02 28.99
CA GLY A 25 -1.15 16.39 30.13
C GLY A 25 0.09 15.53 30.34
N ALA A 26 1.08 15.57 29.44
CA ALA A 26 2.50 15.34 29.76
C ALA A 26 3.38 15.47 28.49
N LEU A 27 3.84 16.67 28.17
CA LEU A 27 4.93 16.88 27.21
C LEU A 27 6.23 17.15 27.98
N GLY A 28 7.03 16.10 28.15
CA GLY A 28 8.45 16.21 28.50
C GLY A 28 9.32 15.98 27.25
N PRO A 29 10.55 16.53 27.19
CA PRO A 29 11.44 16.31 26.05
C PRO A 29 11.91 14.86 26.02
N MET A 30 11.58 14.13 24.95
CA MET A 30 12.05 12.76 24.71
C MET A 30 13.56 12.76 24.42
N GLN A 31 14.34 12.24 25.36
CA GLN A 31 15.72 11.81 25.11
C GLN A 31 15.71 10.60 24.18
N VAL A 32 16.44 10.69 23.07
CA VAL A 32 16.65 9.59 22.12
C VAL A 32 17.61 8.58 22.77
N LEU A 33 17.06 7.62 23.52
CA LEU A 33 17.80 6.44 23.94
C LEU A 33 17.82 5.45 22.79
N ALA A 34 18.98 4.85 22.51
CA ALA A 34 19.12 3.71 21.62
C ALA A 34 18.20 2.59 22.12
N GLN A 35 17.12 2.36 21.39
CA GLN A 35 15.99 1.56 21.81
C GLN A 35 15.90 0.41 20.78
N GLY A 36 15.93 -0.85 21.24
CA GLY A 36 16.03 -2.04 20.38
C GLY A 36 14.90 -2.18 19.35
N ALA A 37 14.99 -3.20 18.48
CA ALA A 37 14.13 -3.39 17.29
C ALA A 37 12.59 -3.27 17.50
N ASP A 38 12.10 -3.39 18.74
CA ASP A 38 10.66 -3.31 19.07
C ASP A 38 10.24 -2.04 19.82
N ALA A 39 11.14 -1.08 20.00
CA ALA A 39 10.91 0.00 20.93
C ALA A 39 9.80 0.97 20.52
N CYS A 40 9.59 1.16 19.22
CA CYS A 40 8.43 1.86 18.65
C CYS A 40 7.09 1.24 19.10
N PHE A 41 6.99 -0.09 19.19
CA PHE A 41 5.76 -0.82 19.56
C PHE A 41 5.52 -0.83 21.08
N LYS A 42 6.48 -0.33 21.86
CA LYS A 42 6.30 -0.07 23.30
C LYS A 42 5.73 1.32 23.58
N ASP A 43 5.62 2.19 22.57
CA ASP A 43 5.00 3.50 22.72
C ASP A 43 3.49 3.33 23.03
N PRO A 44 2.97 3.91 24.13
CA PRO A 44 1.56 3.78 24.50
C PRO A 44 0.58 4.24 23.41
N ARG A 45 0.99 5.19 22.55
CA ARG A 45 0.14 5.67 21.44
C ARG A 45 0.01 4.62 20.34
N VAL A 46 1.09 3.88 20.05
CA VAL A 46 1.04 2.75 19.11
C VAL A 46 0.12 1.66 19.64
N GLN A 47 0.24 1.33 20.92
CA GLN A 47 -0.64 0.32 21.53
C GLN A 47 -2.10 0.76 21.56
N ALA A 48 -2.38 2.02 21.87
CA ALA A 48 -3.74 2.56 21.82
C ALA A 48 -4.36 2.44 20.42
N LEU A 49 -3.62 2.74 19.36
CA LEU A 49 -4.09 2.57 17.97
C LEU A 49 -4.39 1.09 17.67
N ILE A 50 -3.50 0.18 18.07
CA ILE A 50 -3.68 -1.26 17.85
C ILE A 50 -4.92 -1.78 18.57
N ASP A 51 -5.13 -1.39 19.83
CA ASP A 51 -6.26 -1.85 20.63
C ASP A 51 -7.59 -1.26 20.13
N GLN A 52 -7.61 0.03 19.77
CA GLN A 52 -8.78 0.66 19.13
C GLN A 52 -9.17 -0.04 17.83
N SER A 53 -8.18 -0.36 16.97
CA SER A 53 -8.46 -1.05 15.71
C SER A 53 -8.99 -2.46 15.92
N LYS A 54 -8.53 -3.21 16.93
CA LYS A 54 -9.09 -4.55 17.24
C LYS A 54 -10.59 -4.48 17.58
N GLU A 55 -11.00 -3.49 18.38
CA GLU A 55 -12.41 -3.29 18.71
C GLU A 55 -13.23 -2.98 17.46
N ILE A 56 -12.68 -2.16 16.57
CA ILE A 56 -13.32 -1.77 15.32
C ILE A 56 -13.36 -2.96 14.34
N ASP A 57 -12.30 -3.75 14.20
CA ASP A 57 -12.21 -4.85 13.25
C ASP A 57 -13.26 -5.95 13.49
N GLU A 58 -13.75 -6.11 14.72
CA GLU A 58 -14.91 -6.97 15.00
C GLU A 58 -16.19 -6.53 14.25
N CYS A 59 -16.36 -5.23 14.00
CA CYS A 59 -17.44 -4.69 13.16
C CYS A 59 -17.34 -5.21 11.72
N PHE A 60 -16.14 -5.53 11.24
CA PHE A 60 -15.86 -5.83 9.84
C PHE A 60 -15.68 -7.33 9.61
N ALA A 61 -15.20 -8.09 10.59
CA ALA A 61 -14.86 -9.49 10.41
C ALA A 61 -16.06 -10.43 10.17
N SER A 62 -17.30 -9.97 10.42
CA SER A 62 -18.47 -10.88 10.43
C SER A 62 -19.72 -10.39 9.70
N ASP A 63 -19.71 -9.21 9.06
CA ASP A 63 -20.90 -8.53 8.50
C ASP A 63 -22.12 -8.47 9.45
N GLN A 64 -21.94 -8.84 10.72
CA GLN A 64 -22.89 -8.62 11.78
C GLN A 64 -22.90 -7.12 11.99
N ASN A 65 -24.03 -6.49 11.71
CA ASN A 65 -24.26 -5.05 11.73
C ASN A 65 -24.15 -4.44 13.17
N LYS A 66 -23.25 -4.96 14.02
CA LYS A 66 -22.91 -4.51 15.38
C LYS A 66 -22.67 -3.00 15.41
N CYS A 67 -22.08 -2.46 14.34
CA CYS A 67 -21.69 -1.06 14.23
C CYS A 67 -22.64 -0.23 13.36
N LEU A 68 -23.81 -0.78 12.97
CA LEU A 68 -24.88 -0.09 12.26
C LEU A 68 -24.39 0.72 11.03
N ILE A 69 -23.44 0.16 10.28
CA ILE A 69 -22.69 0.84 9.21
C ILE A 69 -23.64 1.37 8.13
N GLU A 70 -24.73 0.65 7.86
CA GLU A 70 -25.77 1.05 6.90
C GLU A 70 -26.52 2.34 7.29
N LYS A 71 -26.50 2.71 8.58
CA LYS A 71 -27.14 3.93 9.09
C LYS A 71 -26.20 5.13 9.13
N MET A 72 -24.91 4.92 8.87
CA MET A 72 -23.89 5.96 8.89
C MET A 72 -23.85 6.73 7.57
N THR A 73 -23.56 8.02 7.63
CA THR A 73 -23.23 8.82 6.44
C THR A 73 -21.94 8.32 5.79
N VAL A 74 -21.65 8.75 4.56
CA VAL A 74 -20.40 8.37 3.87
C VAL A 74 -19.19 8.88 4.65
N GLU A 75 -19.28 10.07 5.22
CA GLU A 75 -18.24 10.69 6.05
C GLU A 75 -17.99 9.90 7.33
N GLU A 76 -19.06 9.48 8.02
CA GLU A 76 -18.95 8.64 9.22
C GLU A 76 -18.34 7.26 8.90
N GLN A 77 -18.71 6.66 7.76
CA GLN A 77 -18.10 5.40 7.31
C GLN A 77 -16.61 5.56 7.00
N ARG A 78 -16.22 6.65 6.34
CA ARG A 78 -14.82 6.97 6.03
C ARG A 78 -13.99 7.14 7.29
N GLU A 79 -14.52 7.87 8.27
CA GLU A 79 -13.86 8.09 9.55
C GLU A 79 -13.74 6.80 10.38
N LEU A 80 -14.78 5.97 10.40
CA LEU A 80 -14.69 4.66 11.06
C LEU A 80 -13.65 3.76 10.39
N ASN A 81 -13.58 3.76 9.06
CA ASN A 81 -12.63 2.94 8.33
C ASN A 81 -11.19 3.43 8.53
N SER A 82 -10.92 4.74 8.50
CA SER A 82 -9.55 5.30 8.63
C SER A 82 -8.82 4.85 9.89
N GLN A 83 -9.55 4.62 10.99
CA GLN A 83 -9.05 4.16 12.27
C GLN A 83 -8.55 2.70 12.28
N ARG A 84 -8.73 1.96 11.18
CA ARG A 84 -8.34 0.54 11.05
C ARG A 84 -6.94 0.35 10.49
N LEU A 85 -6.34 1.40 9.94
CA LEU A 85 -4.95 1.36 9.51
C LEU A 85 -4.06 1.53 10.75
N ILE A 86 -3.28 0.51 11.10
CA ILE A 86 -2.45 0.50 12.31
C ILE A 86 -0.99 0.13 12.02
N PRO A 87 -0.05 0.53 12.90
CA PRO A 87 1.32 0.04 12.84
C PRO A 87 1.39 -1.49 12.97
N PHE A 88 2.20 -2.13 12.15
CA PHE A 88 2.40 -3.58 12.10
C PHE A 88 3.82 -3.97 12.48
N ASP A 89 3.92 -4.80 13.52
CA ASP A 89 5.20 -5.33 14.00
C ASP A 89 5.65 -6.54 13.18
N ARG A 90 6.35 -6.28 12.08
CA ARG A 90 6.81 -7.32 11.17
C ARG A 90 7.95 -8.18 11.71
N SER A 91 8.61 -7.80 12.82
CA SER A 91 9.68 -8.61 13.44
C SER A 91 9.18 -9.99 13.89
N LYS A 92 7.87 -10.12 14.10
CA LYS A 92 7.18 -11.35 14.48
C LYS A 92 6.89 -12.30 13.32
N ASP A 93 7.09 -11.85 12.08
CA ASP A 93 6.84 -12.63 10.88
C ASP A 93 8.05 -12.56 9.93
N ALA A 94 8.76 -13.68 9.81
CA ALA A 94 9.97 -13.76 8.98
C ALA A 94 9.71 -13.44 7.50
N LEU A 95 8.51 -13.74 6.98
CA LEU A 95 8.14 -13.37 5.62
C LEU A 95 8.08 -11.84 5.50
N PHE A 96 7.32 -11.19 6.39
CA PHE A 96 7.11 -9.75 6.33
C PHE A 96 8.39 -8.95 6.61
N ASP A 97 9.23 -9.42 7.53
CA ASP A 97 10.49 -8.76 7.87
C ASP A 97 11.43 -8.62 6.65
N GLN A 98 11.54 -9.68 5.84
CA GLN A 98 12.47 -9.76 4.72
C GLN A 98 11.85 -9.38 3.36
N ALA A 99 10.57 -9.69 3.17
CA ALA A 99 9.92 -9.53 1.87
C ALA A 99 9.35 -8.14 1.63
N ILE A 100 9.17 -7.31 2.66
CA ILE A 100 8.54 -6.00 2.52
C ILE A 100 9.59 -4.90 2.75
N GLY A 101 9.54 -3.85 1.94
CA GLY A 101 10.46 -2.74 2.09
C GLY A 101 10.00 -1.47 1.41
N VAL A 102 10.73 -0.38 1.67
CA VAL A 102 10.54 0.89 0.97
C VAL A 102 11.33 0.86 -0.32
N VAL A 103 10.69 1.22 -1.43
CA VAL A 103 11.35 1.44 -2.72
C VAL A 103 11.56 2.94 -2.86
N THR A 104 12.80 3.35 -3.11
CA THR A 104 13.12 4.74 -3.50
C THR A 104 13.68 4.76 -4.91
N ALA A 105 13.28 5.76 -5.68
CA ALA A 105 13.72 5.98 -7.04
C ALA A 105 14.16 7.43 -7.22
N ASN A 106 15.45 7.65 -7.44
CA ASN A 106 16.01 8.98 -7.66
C ASN A 106 16.57 9.10 -9.08
N THR A 107 16.26 10.20 -9.76
CA THR A 107 16.92 10.54 -11.03
C THR A 107 18.31 11.12 -10.76
N PRO A 108 19.37 10.73 -11.50
CA PRO A 108 20.74 11.20 -11.31
C PRO A 108 20.92 12.73 -11.36
N GLU A 109 20.01 13.46 -12.00
CA GLU A 109 20.04 14.92 -12.15
C GLU A 109 19.50 15.67 -10.92
N ALA A 110 18.93 14.96 -9.93
CA ALA A 110 18.49 15.53 -8.66
C ALA A 110 19.67 15.79 -7.69
N THR A 111 20.69 16.52 -8.15
CA THR A 111 21.76 17.04 -7.28
C THR A 111 21.44 18.46 -6.86
N GLY A 112 20.54 18.61 -5.88
CA GLY A 112 20.28 19.88 -5.22
C GLY A 112 19.15 19.79 -4.20
N PRO A 113 19.25 20.46 -3.04
CA PRO A 113 18.19 20.49 -2.03
C PRO A 113 16.95 21.34 -2.43
N SER A 114 16.79 21.68 -3.72
CA SER A 114 15.85 22.73 -4.16
C SER A 114 15.24 22.55 -5.55
N SER A 115 15.30 21.38 -6.18
CA SER A 115 14.34 21.03 -7.23
C SER A 115 13.24 20.17 -6.62
N GLY A 116 11.98 20.52 -6.82
CA GLY A 116 10.81 19.75 -6.38
C GLY A 116 10.64 18.37 -7.04
N ALA A 117 11.73 17.74 -7.47
CA ALA A 117 11.80 16.32 -7.80
C ALA A 117 11.93 15.57 -6.46
N GLY A 118 10.79 15.36 -5.80
CA GLY A 118 10.73 14.59 -4.57
C GLY A 118 11.34 13.20 -4.81
N ASN A 119 12.09 12.68 -3.83
CA ASN A 119 12.41 11.26 -3.81
C ASN A 119 11.06 10.52 -3.77
N GLU A 120 10.62 9.97 -4.90
CA GLU A 120 9.39 9.18 -4.94
C GLU A 120 9.67 7.88 -4.17
N ALA A 121 9.02 7.76 -3.01
CA ALA A 121 9.10 6.60 -2.15
C ALA A 121 7.77 5.84 -2.20
N GLY A 122 7.87 4.52 -2.30
CA GLY A 122 6.73 3.64 -2.23
C GLY A 122 7.05 2.39 -1.42
N THR A 123 6.14 1.44 -1.44
CA THR A 123 6.33 0.12 -0.85
C THR A 123 6.66 -0.90 -1.95
N GLY A 124 7.52 -1.86 -1.65
CA GLY A 124 7.86 -2.98 -2.53
C GLY A 124 7.70 -4.33 -1.85
N GLN A 125 7.36 -5.34 -2.65
CA GLN A 125 7.20 -6.73 -2.23
C GLN A 125 8.21 -7.62 -2.94
N ARG A 126 9.07 -8.33 -2.20
CA ARG A 126 9.89 -9.39 -2.79
C ARG A 126 8.98 -10.52 -3.28
N ILE A 127 9.14 -10.90 -4.54
CA ILE A 127 8.42 -11.99 -5.20
C ILE A 127 9.36 -13.13 -5.64
N SER A 128 10.65 -12.98 -5.39
CA SER A 128 11.69 -14.02 -5.47
C SER A 128 12.92 -13.55 -4.67
N ARG A 129 14.04 -14.31 -4.70
CA ARG A 129 15.31 -13.90 -4.10
C ARG A 129 15.81 -12.54 -4.57
N CYS A 130 15.58 -12.23 -5.84
CA CYS A 130 16.18 -11.09 -6.52
C CYS A 130 15.19 -10.17 -7.24
N HIS A 131 13.88 -10.39 -7.11
CA HIS A 131 12.89 -9.52 -7.73
C HIS A 131 11.95 -8.90 -6.69
N VAL A 132 11.70 -7.61 -6.85
CA VAL A 132 10.73 -6.82 -6.09
C VAL A 132 9.65 -6.31 -7.04
N LEU A 133 8.41 -6.40 -6.59
CA LEU A 133 7.23 -5.88 -7.24
C LEU A 133 6.81 -4.57 -6.54
N THR A 134 6.49 -3.54 -7.33
CA THR A 134 5.99 -2.24 -6.82
C THR A 134 5.18 -1.54 -7.93
N SER A 135 4.67 -0.34 -7.66
CA SER A 135 3.86 0.45 -8.61
C SER A 135 4.70 1.10 -9.73
N ALA A 136 4.13 1.18 -10.93
CA ALA A 136 4.77 1.82 -12.08
C ALA A 136 4.77 3.35 -11.96
N HIS A 137 3.72 3.92 -11.37
CA HIS A 137 3.61 5.37 -11.25
C HIS A 137 4.74 6.00 -10.41
N LEU A 138 5.39 5.24 -9.51
CA LEU A 138 6.57 5.68 -8.74
C LEU A 138 7.80 6.03 -9.59
N PHE A 139 7.79 5.64 -10.86
CA PHE A 139 8.91 5.85 -11.78
C PHE A 139 8.48 6.69 -12.98
N TYR A 140 7.22 6.57 -13.38
CA TYR A 140 6.77 6.98 -14.71
C TYR A 140 5.62 8.00 -14.68
N THR A 141 5.21 8.51 -13.51
CA THR A 141 4.26 9.64 -13.44
C THR A 141 4.83 10.88 -14.11
N ASP A 142 6.09 11.20 -13.80
CA ASP A 142 6.82 12.29 -14.43
C ASP A 142 7.11 12.00 -15.91
N THR A 143 6.72 12.95 -16.75
CA THR A 143 6.89 12.90 -18.21
C THR A 143 8.31 13.21 -18.67
N SER A 144 9.20 13.68 -17.78
CA SER A 144 10.64 13.77 -18.02
C SER A 144 11.27 12.41 -18.33
N VAL A 145 10.70 11.33 -17.79
CA VAL A 145 11.11 9.96 -18.06
C VAL A 145 10.39 9.47 -19.33
N GLY A 146 11.16 9.04 -20.33
CA GLY A 146 10.65 8.40 -21.53
C GLY A 146 9.94 7.07 -21.22
N VAL A 147 8.88 6.77 -21.97
CA VAL A 147 8.23 5.46 -21.95
C VAL A 147 8.20 4.91 -23.37
N SER A 148 8.64 3.66 -23.53
CA SER A 148 8.51 2.94 -24.79
C SER A 148 7.21 2.12 -24.78
N GLY A 149 6.62 1.87 -25.95
CA GLY A 149 5.49 0.95 -26.10
C GLY A 149 5.84 -0.53 -25.87
N VAL A 150 7.10 -0.84 -25.56
CA VAL A 150 7.62 -2.19 -25.39
C VAL A 150 7.83 -2.46 -23.90
N GLU A 151 7.37 -3.62 -23.44
CA GLU A 151 7.46 -4.02 -22.02
C GLU A 151 8.86 -4.49 -21.63
N LEU A 152 9.65 -4.99 -22.60
CA LEU A 152 10.96 -5.62 -22.41
C LEU A 152 11.93 -5.56 -23.60
N PRO A 153 13.25 -5.46 -23.33
CA PRO A 153 13.79 -4.75 -22.17
C PRO A 153 13.30 -3.29 -22.23
N PRO A 154 13.21 -2.58 -21.09
CA PRO A 154 13.10 -1.12 -21.18
C PRO A 154 14.28 -0.60 -22.02
N PRO A 155 14.14 0.55 -22.71
CA PRO A 155 15.28 1.25 -23.29
C PRO A 155 16.38 1.40 -22.23
N ALA A 156 17.62 1.72 -22.63
CA ALA A 156 18.75 1.94 -21.72
C ALA A 156 18.47 2.91 -20.54
N GLU A 157 17.33 3.60 -20.59
CA GLU A 157 16.65 4.36 -19.55
C GLU A 157 16.52 3.71 -18.15
N SER A 158 16.67 2.40 -17.97
CA SER A 158 16.72 1.81 -16.61
C SER A 158 17.90 2.33 -15.77
N ASP A 159 18.90 2.93 -16.41
CA ASP A 159 20.03 3.61 -15.77
C ASP A 159 19.68 5.05 -15.31
N HIS A 160 18.50 5.58 -15.64
CA HIS A 160 18.01 6.88 -15.12
C HIS A 160 17.49 6.81 -13.69
N PHE A 161 17.38 5.63 -13.08
CA PHE A 161 16.92 5.52 -11.70
C PHE A 161 17.99 4.88 -10.83
N ASN A 162 18.35 5.57 -9.76
CA ASN A 162 19.05 4.95 -8.64
C ASN A 162 18.03 4.26 -7.73
N ILE A 163 17.58 3.07 -8.14
CA ILE A 163 16.56 2.31 -7.41
C ILE A 163 17.19 1.64 -6.20
N ARG A 164 16.58 1.83 -5.03
CA ARG A 164 16.97 1.16 -3.79
C ARG A 164 15.76 0.51 -3.13
N PHE A 165 15.96 -0.73 -2.68
CA PHE A 165 15.01 -1.44 -1.84
C PHE A 165 15.54 -1.51 -0.41
N HIS A 166 14.87 -0.80 0.49
CA HIS A 166 15.20 -0.71 1.92
C HIS A 166 14.37 -1.71 2.70
N PHE A 167 15.00 -2.63 3.42
CA PHE A 167 14.33 -3.78 4.05
C PHE A 167 14.75 -3.95 5.53
N GLY A 168 13.97 -4.76 6.26
CA GLY A 168 14.09 -5.02 7.70
C GLY A 168 13.41 -3.96 8.60
N GLN A 169 13.16 -4.32 9.86
CA GLN A 169 12.39 -3.56 10.87
C GLN A 169 12.69 -2.05 10.95
N THR A 170 11.70 -1.21 10.68
CA THR A 170 11.89 0.24 10.50
C THR A 170 11.99 1.04 11.81
N CYS A 171 11.81 0.39 12.96
CA CYS A 171 11.93 1.00 14.29
C CYS A 171 13.37 1.18 14.79
N ASP A 172 14.34 0.67 14.04
CA ASP A 172 15.75 1.02 14.20
C ASP A 172 16.13 1.99 13.08
N ALA A 173 16.56 3.20 13.45
CA ALA A 173 17.01 4.22 12.49
C ALA A 173 18.18 3.74 11.60
N GLN A 174 18.86 2.64 11.96
CA GLN A 174 19.90 2.02 11.15
C GLN A 174 19.34 1.23 9.95
N LEU A 175 18.07 0.81 9.94
CA LEU A 175 17.51 -0.05 8.89
C LEU A 175 17.17 0.70 7.59
N ALA A 176 16.96 2.02 7.64
CA ALA A 176 16.96 2.86 6.44
C ALA A 176 18.32 2.85 5.70
N ARG A 177 19.41 2.37 6.34
CA ARG A 177 20.74 2.22 5.72
C ARG A 177 20.90 0.90 4.96
N ASN A 178 20.19 -0.16 5.32
CA ASN A 178 20.26 -1.44 4.63
C ASN A 178 19.43 -1.37 3.36
N HIS A 179 20.11 -1.29 2.22
CA HIS A 179 19.47 -1.19 0.93
C HIS A 179 20.18 -2.06 -0.11
N VAL A 180 19.40 -2.57 -1.05
CA VAL A 180 19.90 -3.28 -2.21
C VAL A 180 19.56 -2.46 -3.45
N ARG A 181 20.53 -2.28 -4.34
CA ARG A 181 20.30 -1.56 -5.60
C ARG A 181 19.44 -2.41 -6.53
N GLY A 182 18.64 -1.77 -7.37
CA GLY A 182 17.78 -2.44 -8.33
C GLY A 182 17.88 -1.84 -9.73
N HIS A 183 17.28 -2.52 -10.69
CA HIS A 183 16.94 -1.97 -12.00
C HIS A 183 15.63 -2.58 -12.48
N ILE A 184 14.86 -1.84 -13.28
CA ILE A 184 13.58 -2.30 -13.80
C ILE A 184 13.85 -3.34 -14.89
N VAL A 185 13.25 -4.53 -14.74
CA VAL A 185 13.33 -5.63 -15.70
C VAL A 185 12.00 -5.95 -16.35
N PHE A 186 10.90 -5.33 -15.93
CA PHE A 186 9.59 -5.40 -16.61
C PHE A 186 8.75 -4.20 -16.17
N ARG A 187 7.96 -3.62 -17.08
CA ARG A 187 7.11 -2.46 -16.79
C ARG A 187 5.82 -2.46 -17.60
N MET A 188 4.73 -2.01 -16.97
CA MET A 188 3.44 -1.79 -17.62
C MET A 188 3.28 -0.29 -17.93
N THR A 189 3.78 0.14 -19.09
CA THR A 189 3.85 1.57 -19.47
C THR A 189 3.40 1.84 -20.91
N ARG A 190 2.42 1.11 -21.43
CA ARG A 190 1.84 1.38 -22.75
C ARG A 190 0.76 2.45 -22.64
N GLU A 191 0.89 3.55 -23.38
CA GLU A 191 -0.13 4.59 -23.42
C GLU A 191 -1.49 4.01 -23.89
N LYS A 192 -2.58 4.49 -23.29
CA LYS A 192 -3.98 4.05 -23.49
C LYS A 192 -4.29 2.61 -23.05
N GLN A 193 -3.27 1.81 -22.74
CA GLN A 193 -3.44 0.47 -22.18
C GLN A 193 -3.16 0.45 -20.66
N ASP A 194 -2.08 1.08 -20.25
CA ASP A 194 -1.57 1.08 -18.88
C ASP A 194 -1.69 2.46 -18.20
N PHE A 195 -1.63 3.55 -18.97
CA PHE A 195 -1.83 4.91 -18.47
C PHE A 195 -2.50 5.82 -19.52
N VAL A 196 -3.00 6.96 -19.07
CA VAL A 196 -3.39 8.11 -19.91
C VAL A 196 -2.66 9.37 -19.47
N CYS A 197 -2.60 10.37 -20.33
CA CYS A 197 -2.16 11.69 -19.91
C CYS A 197 -3.28 12.38 -19.13
N ASP A 198 -3.00 12.75 -17.89
CA ASP A 198 -3.96 13.41 -17.00
C ASP A 198 -3.94 14.93 -17.18
N ARG A 199 -2.75 15.48 -17.43
CA ARG A 199 -2.54 16.91 -17.62
C ARG A 199 -1.74 17.19 -18.88
N TRP A 200 -2.27 18.07 -19.73
CA TRP A 200 -1.64 18.49 -20.98
C TRP A 200 -1.16 19.94 -20.87
N ALA A 201 0.01 20.22 -21.45
CA ALA A 201 0.43 21.58 -21.75
C ALA A 201 -0.32 22.11 -22.98
N ASN A 202 -0.29 23.43 -23.16
CA ASN A 202 -0.99 24.12 -24.27
C ASN A 202 -0.49 23.70 -25.67
N ASP A 203 0.69 23.09 -25.75
CA ASP A 203 1.30 22.55 -26.98
C ASP A 203 0.98 21.06 -27.21
N ASN A 204 0.00 20.50 -26.50
CA ASN A 204 -0.34 19.07 -26.48
C ASN A 204 0.82 18.17 -26.00
N LYS A 205 1.80 18.71 -25.26
CA LYS A 205 2.76 17.87 -24.53
C LYS A 205 2.11 17.33 -23.26
N CYS A 206 2.22 16.02 -23.04
CA CYS A 206 1.79 15.46 -21.76
C CYS A 206 2.69 15.96 -20.63
N LEU A 207 2.11 16.43 -19.54
CA LEU A 207 2.82 16.90 -18.34
C LEU A 207 2.81 15.85 -17.22
N GLU A 208 1.76 15.04 -17.14
CA GLU A 208 1.57 14.10 -16.04
C GLU A 208 0.80 12.85 -16.52
N ARG A 209 1.33 11.67 -16.18
CA ARG A 209 0.71 10.40 -16.53
C ARG A 209 -0.11 9.87 -15.35
N ARG A 210 -1.36 9.48 -15.63
CA ARG A 210 -2.19 8.74 -14.68
C ARG A 210 -2.29 7.29 -15.09
N PHE A 211 -1.76 6.41 -14.25
CA PHE A 211 -1.81 4.97 -14.44
C PHE A 211 -3.21 4.42 -14.16
N PHE A 212 -3.62 3.42 -14.92
CA PHE A 212 -4.80 2.63 -14.58
C PHE A 212 -4.42 1.64 -13.49
N GLY A 213 -5.24 1.54 -12.44
CA GLY A 213 -4.91 0.64 -11.34
C GLY A 213 -4.75 -0.82 -11.77
N LYS A 214 -5.44 -1.29 -12.81
CA LYS A 214 -5.25 -2.64 -13.35
C LYS A 214 -3.85 -2.91 -13.93
N SER A 215 -3.07 -1.86 -14.19
CA SER A 215 -1.84 -1.89 -14.99
C SER A 215 -0.71 -1.08 -14.35
N ASP A 216 -0.77 -0.87 -13.04
CA ASP A 216 0.20 -0.07 -12.30
C ASP A 216 1.19 -0.97 -11.57
N ALA A 217 2.12 -1.57 -12.33
CA ALA A 217 3.14 -2.46 -11.79
C ALA A 217 4.46 -2.45 -12.58
N VAL A 218 5.56 -2.60 -11.85
CA VAL A 218 6.91 -2.85 -12.37
C VAL A 218 7.60 -3.96 -11.59
N ILE A 219 8.47 -4.71 -12.27
CA ILE A 219 9.34 -5.69 -11.63
C ILE A 219 10.76 -5.14 -11.64
N VAL A 220 11.35 -5.03 -10.45
CA VAL A 220 12.71 -4.59 -10.21
C VAL A 220 13.58 -5.80 -9.91
N LYS A 221 14.69 -5.98 -10.64
CA LYS A 221 15.72 -6.97 -10.32
C LYS A 221 16.81 -6.33 -9.46
N LEU A 222 16.99 -6.89 -8.27
CA LEU A 222 17.99 -6.52 -7.29
C LEU A 222 19.39 -6.93 -7.75
N LYS A 223 20.39 -6.10 -7.43
CA LYS A 223 21.83 -6.31 -7.66
C LYS A 223 22.51 -6.55 -6.31
N ASP A 224 23.51 -7.43 -6.25
CA ASP A 224 24.27 -7.70 -5.01
C ASP A 224 23.38 -8.16 -3.83
N TYR A 225 22.27 -8.88 -4.11
CA TYR A 225 21.35 -9.40 -3.09
C TYR A 225 21.90 -10.68 -2.43
N ASP A 226 21.44 -10.95 -1.21
CA ASP A 226 21.71 -12.21 -0.52
C ASP A 226 20.94 -13.37 -1.18
N LYS A 227 21.68 -14.26 -1.85
CA LYS A 227 21.15 -15.47 -2.49
C LYS A 227 20.58 -16.49 -1.51
N SER A 228 20.77 -16.33 -0.20
CA SER A 228 20.26 -17.22 0.85
C SER A 228 18.84 -16.90 1.30
N ILE A 229 18.32 -15.70 1.02
CA ILE A 229 16.95 -15.29 1.37
C ILE A 229 15.94 -16.26 0.75
N ARG A 230 14.92 -16.69 1.51
CA ARG A 230 13.83 -17.55 1.00
C ARG A 230 12.44 -16.98 1.30
N GLN A 231 12.41 -15.83 1.94
CA GLN A 231 11.22 -15.12 2.37
C GLN A 231 10.80 -14.16 1.26
N TYR A 232 9.86 -14.59 0.45
CA TYR A 232 9.23 -13.79 -0.60
C TYR A 232 7.80 -14.28 -0.82
N PHE A 233 6.95 -13.40 -1.32
CA PHE A 233 5.56 -13.73 -1.61
C PHE A 233 5.45 -14.51 -2.92
N LYS A 234 4.46 -15.40 -2.98
CA LYS A 234 3.97 -15.93 -4.25
C LYS A 234 3.11 -14.87 -4.93
N VAL A 235 3.20 -14.79 -6.25
CA VAL A 235 2.33 -13.93 -7.06
C VAL A 235 1.15 -14.74 -7.54
N ARG A 236 -0.06 -14.27 -7.25
CA ARG A 236 -1.27 -14.89 -7.79
C ARG A 236 -1.38 -14.60 -9.29
N SER A 237 -1.26 -15.63 -10.12
CA SER A 237 -1.39 -15.53 -11.58
C SER A 237 -2.78 -15.87 -12.11
N SER A 238 -3.65 -16.44 -11.27
CA SER A 238 -5.03 -16.74 -11.62
C SER A 238 -5.97 -15.62 -11.16
N PRO A 239 -7.04 -15.32 -11.91
CA PRO A 239 -8.04 -14.34 -11.49
C PRO A 239 -8.53 -14.58 -10.06
N VAL A 240 -8.77 -13.50 -9.34
CA VAL A 240 -9.43 -13.57 -8.04
C VAL A 240 -10.87 -13.99 -8.31
N SER A 241 -11.23 -15.21 -7.90
CA SER A 241 -12.64 -15.55 -7.77
C SER A 241 -13.16 -14.75 -6.59
N ILE A 242 -13.93 -13.70 -6.87
CA ILE A 242 -14.58 -12.87 -5.86
C ILE A 242 -16.00 -13.45 -5.70
N PRO A 243 -16.28 -14.28 -4.67
CA PRO A 243 -17.65 -14.60 -4.35
C PRO A 243 -18.38 -13.30 -3.99
N GLU A 244 -19.64 -13.17 -4.37
CA GLU A 244 -20.37 -11.89 -4.39
C GLU A 244 -20.48 -11.17 -3.03
N SER A 245 -20.21 -11.82 -1.89
CA SER A 245 -20.42 -11.24 -0.55
C SER A 245 -19.19 -11.12 0.36
N ASP A 246 -18.14 -11.95 0.23
CA ASP A 246 -17.23 -12.24 1.36
C ASP A 246 -15.71 -12.13 1.09
N SER A 247 -15.28 -11.68 -0.10
CA SER A 247 -13.85 -11.51 -0.35
C SER A 247 -13.25 -10.40 0.49
N ARG A 248 -12.28 -10.76 1.34
CA ARG A 248 -11.54 -9.82 2.18
C ARG A 248 -10.04 -9.96 1.98
N VAL A 249 -9.36 -8.84 2.09
CA VAL A 249 -7.90 -8.76 2.00
C VAL A 249 -7.32 -7.99 3.19
N SER A 250 -6.13 -8.41 3.59
CA SER A 250 -5.28 -7.66 4.50
C SER A 250 -4.18 -7.00 3.68
N CYS A 251 -4.04 -5.68 3.81
CA CYS A 251 -3.16 -4.87 3.00
C CYS A 251 -2.15 -4.13 3.88
N TRP A 252 -0.98 -3.83 3.34
CA TRP A 252 0.07 -3.10 4.05
C TRP A 252 0.83 -2.13 3.16
N GLY A 253 1.46 -1.13 3.76
CA GLY A 253 2.29 -0.14 3.08
C GLY A 253 2.96 0.84 4.04
N PHE A 254 3.88 1.63 3.52
CA PHE A 254 4.53 2.72 4.25
C PHE A 254 3.89 4.07 3.86
N PRO A 255 2.85 4.53 4.58
CA PRO A 255 2.26 5.81 4.30
C PRO A 255 3.23 6.95 4.61
N GLU A 256 3.20 7.98 3.77
CA GLU A 256 3.65 9.31 4.17
C GLU A 256 2.81 9.79 5.35
N TYR A 257 3.46 10.48 6.30
CA TYR A 257 2.80 10.97 7.49
C TYR A 257 1.49 11.73 7.22
N ASN A 258 0.41 11.25 7.84
CA ASN A 258 -0.88 11.91 7.90
C ASN A 258 -1.07 12.53 9.30
N ASN A 259 -1.37 13.83 9.37
CA ASN A 259 -1.62 14.56 10.62
C ASN A 259 -2.90 14.13 11.36
N GLN A 260 -3.77 13.34 10.71
CA GLN A 260 -4.96 12.74 11.32
C GLN A 260 -4.61 11.52 12.18
N ILE A 261 -3.43 10.92 11.98
CA ILE A 261 -2.92 9.83 12.80
C ILE A 261 -2.28 10.45 14.05
N ASN A 262 -2.75 10.04 15.23
CA ASN A 262 -2.21 10.49 16.52
C ASN A 262 -0.86 9.81 16.86
N LEU A 263 0.10 9.89 15.95
CA LEU A 263 1.44 9.33 16.09
C LEU A 263 2.46 10.37 15.58
N PRO A 264 3.61 10.60 16.24
CA PRO A 264 4.60 11.54 15.72
C PRO A 264 5.09 11.14 14.33
N LYS A 265 5.29 12.11 13.44
CA LYS A 265 5.84 11.90 12.08
C LYS A 265 7.04 10.96 12.05
N ALA A 266 8.03 11.22 12.90
CA ALA A 266 9.26 10.43 12.97
C ALA A 266 9.00 8.94 13.25
N LEU A 267 7.94 8.62 14.00
CA LEU A 267 7.55 7.25 14.32
C LEU A 267 6.66 6.66 13.22
N SER A 268 5.73 7.45 12.67
CA SER A 268 4.83 7.05 11.59
C SER A 268 5.56 6.66 10.31
N ASP A 269 6.56 7.44 9.91
CA ASP A 269 7.38 7.17 8.71
C ASP A 269 8.26 5.92 8.88
N GLN A 270 8.42 5.45 10.13
CA GLN A 270 9.32 4.36 10.53
C GLN A 270 8.58 3.06 10.83
N VAL A 271 7.31 2.91 10.50
CA VAL A 271 6.58 1.66 10.75
C VAL A 271 5.87 1.22 9.48
N LEU A 272 5.81 -0.09 9.27
CA LEU A 272 4.89 -0.65 8.30
C LEU A 272 3.48 -0.48 8.84
N TRP A 273 2.55 -0.02 8.02
CA TRP A 273 1.15 0.06 8.40
C TRP A 273 0.38 -1.04 7.71
N HIS A 274 -0.63 -1.59 8.38
CA HIS A 274 -1.51 -2.58 7.80
C HIS A 274 -2.97 -2.34 8.17
N GLN A 275 -3.85 -2.86 7.33
CA GLN A 275 -5.28 -2.93 7.57
C GLN A 275 -5.71 -4.37 7.34
N LEU A 276 -6.42 -4.95 8.29
CA LEU A 276 -6.99 -6.29 8.14
C LEU A 276 -8.36 -6.22 7.47
N ASN A 277 -8.77 -7.31 6.81
CA ASN A 277 -10.16 -7.56 6.43
C ASN A 277 -10.86 -6.46 5.58
N ALA A 278 -10.11 -5.72 4.77
CA ALA A 278 -10.68 -4.80 3.78
C ALA A 278 -11.53 -5.57 2.78
N LYS A 279 -12.74 -5.08 2.51
CA LYS A 279 -13.71 -5.72 1.63
C LYS A 279 -13.34 -5.46 0.17
N ILE A 280 -13.30 -6.53 -0.62
CA ILE A 280 -13.31 -6.45 -2.08
C ILE A 280 -14.76 -6.38 -2.53
N PHE A 281 -15.08 -5.40 -3.37
CA PHE A 281 -16.42 -5.25 -3.92
C PHE A 281 -16.54 -6.02 -5.24
N PRO A 282 -17.66 -6.72 -5.48
CA PRO A 282 -17.88 -7.40 -6.74
C PRO A 282 -17.98 -6.40 -7.91
N GLY A 283 -17.62 -6.87 -9.10
CA GLY A 283 -17.67 -6.10 -10.34
C GLY A 283 -16.37 -6.16 -11.12
N ARG A 284 -16.47 -5.98 -12.44
CA ARG A 284 -15.30 -5.77 -13.30
C ARG A 284 -15.06 -4.28 -13.41
N TYR A 285 -13.93 -3.82 -12.86
CA TYR A 285 -13.49 -2.44 -13.02
C TYR A 285 -12.30 -2.43 -13.97
N ASP A 286 -12.39 -1.58 -14.98
CA ASP A 286 -11.27 -1.25 -15.85
C ASP A 286 -10.10 -0.61 -15.09
N ARG A 287 -10.33 -0.17 -13.85
CA ARG A 287 -9.35 0.41 -12.92
C ARG A 287 -8.69 -0.59 -11.95
N GLY A 288 -9.12 -1.86 -11.88
CA GLY A 288 -8.49 -2.86 -10.99
C GLY A 288 -9.47 -3.53 -10.01
N ILE A 289 -8.98 -4.02 -8.88
CA ILE A 289 -9.82 -4.63 -7.83
C ILE A 289 -10.34 -3.52 -6.93
N LEU A 290 -11.65 -3.28 -6.93
CA LEU A 290 -12.26 -2.27 -6.07
C LEU A 290 -12.30 -2.73 -4.61
N THR A 291 -11.82 -1.89 -3.70
CA THR A 291 -11.71 -2.22 -2.27
C THR A 291 -11.94 -1.01 -1.37
N ASN A 292 -12.30 -1.27 -0.11
CA ASN A 292 -12.29 -0.25 0.95
C ASN A 292 -10.95 -0.22 1.72
N ALA A 293 -9.91 -0.80 1.16
CA ALA A 293 -8.57 -0.69 1.72
C ALA A 293 -8.13 0.79 1.80
N ILE A 294 -7.52 1.18 2.90
CA ILE A 294 -7.09 2.55 3.21
C ILE A 294 -5.72 2.76 2.58
N SER A 295 -5.61 3.79 1.74
CA SER A 295 -4.37 4.07 1.02
C SER A 295 -3.98 5.53 1.20
N TYR A 296 -2.77 5.79 1.65
CA TYR A 296 -2.16 7.12 1.68
C TYR A 296 -1.01 7.20 0.67
N PRO A 297 -0.59 8.41 0.26
CA PRO A 297 0.70 8.58 -0.41
C PRO A 297 1.82 7.77 0.28
N GLY A 298 2.78 7.24 -0.47
CA GLY A 298 3.81 6.32 0.05
C GLY A 298 3.41 4.84 0.14
N MET A 299 2.11 4.53 0.28
CA MET A 299 1.66 3.13 0.32
C MET A 299 1.62 2.44 -1.05
N SER A 300 1.82 3.19 -2.14
CA SER A 300 1.92 2.68 -3.50
C SER A 300 2.84 1.47 -3.61
N GLY A 301 2.38 0.39 -4.24
CA GLY A 301 3.11 -0.88 -4.34
C GLY A 301 3.04 -1.75 -3.06
N GLY A 302 2.29 -1.30 -2.05
CA GLY A 302 2.00 -2.06 -0.84
C GLY A 302 1.14 -3.29 -1.15
N GLY A 303 1.44 -4.42 -0.51
CA GLY A 303 0.85 -5.71 -0.85
C GLY A 303 -0.48 -5.96 -0.16
N CYS A 304 -1.33 -6.76 -0.80
CA CYS A 304 -2.57 -7.27 -0.23
C CYS A 304 -2.68 -8.79 -0.40
N VAL A 305 -3.10 -9.50 0.67
CA VAL A 305 -3.29 -10.97 0.68
C VAL A 305 -4.65 -11.33 1.24
N SER A 306 -5.16 -12.51 0.90
CA SER A 306 -6.35 -13.06 1.57
C SER A 306 -5.96 -13.75 2.87
N ALA A 307 -6.86 -13.77 3.86
CA ALA A 307 -6.65 -14.51 5.09
C ALA A 307 -6.41 -16.02 4.86
N SER A 308 -7.04 -16.59 3.83
CA SER A 308 -6.86 -18.00 3.44
C SER A 308 -5.53 -18.30 2.76
N ALA A 309 -4.83 -17.29 2.23
CA ALA A 309 -3.57 -17.44 1.53
C ALA A 309 -2.61 -16.28 1.86
N PRO A 310 -2.09 -16.20 3.10
CA PRO A 310 -1.31 -15.07 3.58
C PRO A 310 0.08 -14.92 2.94
N GLN A 311 0.53 -15.93 2.18
CA GLN A 311 1.80 -15.93 1.46
C GLN A 311 1.63 -15.64 -0.05
N GLU A 312 0.41 -15.40 -0.52
CA GLU A 312 0.09 -15.15 -1.91
C GLU A 312 -0.45 -13.73 -2.08
N LEU A 313 0.30 -12.88 -2.79
CA LEU A 313 -0.14 -11.55 -3.15
C LEU A 313 -1.27 -11.62 -4.16
N ILE A 314 -2.35 -10.92 -3.85
CA ILE A 314 -3.56 -10.80 -4.69
C ILE A 314 -3.55 -9.48 -5.46
N GLY A 315 -3.00 -8.43 -4.85
CA GLY A 315 -2.87 -7.14 -5.50
C GLY A 315 -1.91 -6.20 -4.78
N LEU A 316 -1.68 -5.05 -5.39
CA LEU A 316 -0.89 -3.96 -4.85
C LEU A 316 -1.75 -2.71 -4.70
N TYR A 317 -1.48 -1.86 -3.71
CA TYR A 317 -2.00 -0.50 -3.70
C TYR A 317 -1.57 0.22 -4.98
N SER A 318 -2.57 0.75 -5.70
CA SER A 318 -2.35 1.62 -6.85
C SER A 318 -2.75 3.06 -6.50
N SER A 319 -2.36 4.00 -7.37
CA SER A 319 -2.82 5.40 -7.37
C SER A 319 -4.32 5.49 -7.03
N GLY A 320 -4.62 6.15 -5.91
CA GLY A 320 -5.97 6.21 -5.34
C GLY A 320 -6.89 7.19 -6.06
N GLY A 321 -8.20 6.95 -5.96
CA GLY A 321 -9.24 7.93 -6.29
C GLY A 321 -9.60 8.88 -5.13
N SER A 322 -8.94 8.75 -3.97
CA SER A 322 -9.23 9.49 -2.75
C SER A 322 -8.11 10.45 -2.38
N ALA A 323 -8.38 11.76 -2.39
CA ALA A 323 -7.46 12.79 -1.90
C ALA A 323 -7.20 12.71 -0.39
N THR A 324 -8.03 11.98 0.36
CA THR A 324 -7.93 11.86 1.83
C THR A 324 -7.49 10.48 2.29
N GLY A 325 -7.33 9.51 1.38
CA GLY A 325 -7.01 8.12 1.69
C GLY A 325 -8.12 7.32 2.40
N HIS A 326 -9.22 7.97 2.78
CA HIS A 326 -10.34 7.34 3.47
C HIS A 326 -11.35 6.78 2.45
N ALA A 327 -11.53 5.47 2.46
CA ALA A 327 -12.53 4.77 1.66
C ALA A 327 -13.78 4.49 2.52
N ALA A 328 -14.98 4.71 1.97
CA ALA A 328 -16.21 4.30 2.65
C ALA A 328 -16.30 2.77 2.76
N ILE A 329 -17.07 2.29 3.72
CA ILE A 329 -17.12 0.87 4.07
C ILE A 329 -18.04 0.10 3.12
N LEU A 330 -19.18 0.68 2.80
CA LEU A 330 -20.18 0.11 1.90
C LEU A 330 -20.12 0.87 0.58
N ALA A 331 -20.15 0.15 -0.54
CA ALA A 331 -20.22 0.76 -1.87
C ALA A 331 -20.75 -0.24 -2.90
N SER A 332 -21.08 0.32 -4.05
CA SER A 332 -21.30 -0.37 -5.31
C SER A 332 -20.35 0.18 -6.38
N ALA A 333 -20.35 -0.46 -7.55
CA ALA A 333 -19.63 0.04 -8.72
C ALA A 333 -20.00 1.48 -9.06
N GLN A 334 -21.30 1.80 -9.00
CA GLN A 334 -21.83 3.10 -9.36
C GLN A 334 -21.43 4.20 -8.37
N THR A 335 -21.22 3.84 -7.10
CA THR A 335 -20.92 4.81 -6.04
C THR A 335 -19.43 4.86 -5.69
N ALA A 336 -18.57 4.13 -6.41
CA ALA A 336 -17.16 3.96 -6.04
C ALA A 336 -16.41 5.30 -5.95
N ASP A 337 -16.63 6.20 -6.90
CA ASP A 337 -15.98 7.51 -6.95
C ASP A 337 -16.52 8.45 -5.85
N GLU A 338 -17.84 8.52 -5.69
CA GLU A 338 -18.51 9.32 -4.64
C GLU A 338 -18.11 8.87 -3.24
N ARG A 339 -17.76 7.60 -3.09
CA ARG A 339 -17.32 6.97 -1.84
C ARG A 339 -15.80 6.89 -1.67
N SER A 340 -15.06 7.47 -2.62
CA SER A 340 -13.60 7.54 -2.64
C SER A 340 -12.94 6.19 -2.37
N LEU A 341 -13.46 5.15 -3.03
CA LEU A 341 -12.88 3.83 -2.92
C LEU A 341 -11.53 3.74 -3.62
N ASN A 342 -10.72 2.78 -3.16
CA ASN A 342 -9.40 2.54 -3.69
C ASN A 342 -9.40 1.30 -4.59
N PHE A 343 -8.36 1.23 -5.43
CA PHE A 343 -8.15 0.11 -6.35
C PHE A 343 -6.85 -0.59 -6.00
N LEU A 344 -6.86 -1.92 -6.14
CA LEU A 344 -5.65 -2.71 -6.15
C LEU A 344 -5.28 -3.12 -7.57
N THR A 345 -4.00 -3.08 -7.90
CA THR A 345 -3.46 -3.69 -9.11
C THR A 345 -3.61 -5.20 -9.02
N PRO A 346 -4.41 -5.87 -9.87
CA PRO A 346 -4.54 -7.30 -9.88
C PRO A 346 -3.30 -7.96 -10.50
N LEU A 347 -2.84 -9.06 -9.92
CA LEU A 347 -1.57 -9.68 -10.32
C LEU A 347 -1.69 -10.76 -11.41
N ASP A 348 -2.91 -11.19 -11.74
CA ASP A 348 -3.18 -12.08 -12.88
C ASP A 348 -2.90 -11.37 -14.21
N HIS A 349 -3.32 -10.11 -14.35
CA HIS A 349 -3.01 -9.29 -15.52
C HIS A 349 -1.49 -9.09 -15.66
N LEU A 350 -0.79 -8.79 -14.57
CA LEU A 350 0.67 -8.68 -14.55
C LEU A 350 1.33 -9.98 -15.03
N ALA A 351 0.89 -11.13 -14.51
CA ALA A 351 1.43 -12.43 -14.88
C ALA A 351 1.22 -12.75 -16.36
N GLU A 352 0.04 -12.43 -16.89
CA GLU A 352 -0.28 -12.58 -18.32
C GLU A 352 0.65 -11.73 -19.20
N ARG A 353 0.80 -10.44 -18.87
CA ARG A 353 1.64 -9.50 -19.62
C ARG A 353 3.12 -9.89 -19.55
N TYR A 354 3.61 -10.24 -18.37
CA TYR A 354 4.96 -10.75 -18.19
C TYR A 354 5.22 -11.98 -19.07
N ARG A 355 4.28 -12.93 -19.11
CA ARG A 355 4.40 -14.13 -19.95
C ARG A 355 4.35 -13.81 -21.43
N ALA A 356 3.48 -12.91 -21.87
CA ALA A 356 3.39 -12.48 -23.25
C ALA A 356 4.69 -11.80 -23.71
N ALA A 357 5.33 -11.01 -22.84
CA ALA A 357 6.55 -10.29 -23.15
C ALA A 357 7.83 -11.15 -23.08
N THR A 358 7.90 -12.12 -22.15
CA THR A 358 9.12 -12.93 -21.90
C THR A 358 9.08 -14.36 -22.42
N GLY A 359 7.88 -14.91 -22.64
CA GLY A 359 7.67 -16.36 -22.77
C GLY A 359 7.82 -17.15 -21.45
N LYS A 360 8.06 -16.48 -20.32
CA LYS A 360 8.31 -17.07 -18.99
C LYS A 360 7.12 -16.84 -18.05
N ARG A 361 7.06 -17.61 -16.97
CA ARG A 361 6.02 -17.43 -15.94
C ARG A 361 6.59 -16.61 -14.78
N ILE A 362 5.78 -15.75 -14.20
CA ILE A 362 6.21 -14.87 -13.09
C ILE A 362 6.62 -15.68 -11.85
N GLU A 363 6.03 -16.86 -11.67
CA GLU A 363 6.33 -17.82 -10.61
C GLU A 363 7.72 -18.46 -10.76
N ASP A 364 8.30 -18.41 -11.96
CA ASP A 364 9.63 -18.96 -12.25
C ASP A 364 10.75 -17.91 -12.07
N LEU A 365 10.44 -16.67 -11.69
CA LEU A 365 11.42 -15.58 -11.53
C LEU A 365 12.60 -15.92 -10.59
N ASP A 366 12.38 -16.77 -9.59
CA ASP A 366 13.45 -17.18 -8.67
C ASP A 366 14.57 -17.99 -9.34
N LYS A 367 14.27 -18.63 -10.48
CA LYS A 367 15.26 -19.34 -11.31
C LYS A 367 16.18 -18.38 -12.06
N GLU A 368 15.84 -17.10 -12.12
CA GLU A 368 16.68 -16.06 -12.74
C GLU A 368 17.62 -15.38 -11.75
N CYS A 369 17.65 -15.87 -10.51
CA CYS A 369 18.45 -15.36 -9.41
C CYS A 369 19.75 -16.15 -9.18
N ASP A 370 20.13 -17.01 -10.10
CA ASP A 370 21.39 -17.78 -10.02
C ASP A 370 22.52 -17.15 -10.84
#